data_AF-A0A2D9T319-F1
#
_entry.id   AF-A0A2D9T319-F1
#
_cell.length_a   1.000
_cell.length_b   1.000
_cell.length_c   1.000
_cell.angle_alpha   90.00
_cell.angle_beta   90.00
_cell.angle_gamma   90.00
#
_symmetry.space_group_name_H-M   'P 1'
#
loop_
_entity.id
_entity.type
_entity.pdbx_description
1 polymer ?
#
loop_
_entity_poly.entity_id
_entity_poly.type
_entity_poly.pdbx_seq_one_letter_code
_entity_poly.pdbx_strand_id
1 'polypeptide(L)'
;TPPEPEPEVPATTAATPREERTIDPARRAELREAIRAGRRLVRERKHVEADAQFQRAVALAPESSRLRCEAGYVAFIAGETDRAEQQIGAALAQMPEPDAAPEEVRHQIAMCLFNAGLLYQERGRLADARAVWERSLALRPNGIVERRLRDLGATAEAPADSAALELDPAASFEAYAEQLKAHWCAQGTPGFVPNDAEACAAMRYELLAPEGDGGALQARVVALVQDSFTYDEQFYLVVKTARSALAYDVGSTYSPGAAGISGDLQRVTFAFRDLGATTPTLVLHVTENANDEDMGVCERYGSDRADLYLCGVDDEAPRCSHAPLRRETYFERYTGCEEENGTYVATEEVEGYRVDFTIEEGAVVFTTRRQGEDLPESLTGRRDLAALFVAHPARPVGLDR
;
A
#
# COMPACT_ATOMS: atom_id res chain seq x y z
N THR A 1 38.94 -60.31 -8.31
CA THR A 1 39.12 -58.84 -8.26
C THR A 1 38.09 -58.32 -7.29
N PRO A 2 38.48 -57.71 -6.16
CA PRO A 2 37.53 -57.13 -5.22
C PRO A 2 36.88 -55.88 -5.86
N PRO A 3 35.64 -55.52 -5.47
CA PRO A 3 34.99 -54.33 -5.97
C PRO A 3 35.72 -53.08 -5.50
N GLU A 4 35.79 -52.11 -6.42
CA GLU A 4 36.42 -50.80 -6.28
C GLU A 4 35.69 -49.97 -5.21
N PRO A 5 36.39 -49.22 -4.34
CA PRO A 5 35.73 -48.42 -3.31
C PRO A 5 35.03 -47.21 -3.94
N GLU A 6 33.79 -46.95 -3.51
CA GLU A 6 33.03 -45.75 -3.86
C GLU A 6 33.75 -44.47 -3.38
N PRO A 7 33.66 -43.36 -4.13
CA PRO A 7 34.31 -42.11 -3.75
C PRO A 7 33.58 -41.47 -2.55
N GLU A 8 34.32 -41.18 -1.48
CA GLU A 8 33.86 -40.40 -0.34
C GLU A 8 33.40 -39.01 -0.81
N VAL A 9 32.10 -38.72 -0.61
CA VAL A 9 31.55 -37.38 -0.75
C VAL A 9 32.14 -36.51 0.37
N PRO A 10 32.77 -35.37 0.08
CA PRO A 10 33.33 -34.53 1.12
C PRO A 10 32.21 -34.02 2.00
N ALA A 11 32.30 -34.33 3.30
CA ALA A 11 31.42 -33.80 4.32
C ALA A 11 31.38 -32.27 4.20
N THR A 12 30.21 -31.74 3.85
CA THR A 12 29.90 -30.32 3.92
C THR A 12 30.32 -29.82 5.29
N THR A 13 31.33 -28.95 5.31
CA THR A 13 31.78 -28.26 6.52
C THR A 13 30.58 -27.62 7.19
N ALA A 14 30.17 -28.21 8.30
CA ALA A 14 29.14 -27.68 9.18
C ALA A 14 29.51 -26.22 9.49
N ALA A 15 28.61 -25.31 9.13
CA ALA A 15 28.70 -23.92 9.52
C ALA A 15 28.88 -23.87 11.04
N THR A 16 29.97 -23.23 11.47
CA THR A 16 30.21 -22.90 12.88
C THR A 16 29.00 -22.19 13.48
N PRO A 17 28.58 -22.52 14.72
CA PRO A 17 27.52 -21.82 15.41
C PRO A 17 27.84 -20.33 15.46
N ARG A 18 26.90 -19.49 15.02
CA ARG A 18 26.97 -18.03 15.11
C ARG A 18 27.03 -17.67 16.60
N GLU A 19 28.22 -17.39 17.13
CA GLU A 19 28.41 -16.91 18.50
C GLU A 19 27.49 -15.71 18.74
N GLU A 20 26.47 -15.89 19.58
CA GLU A 20 25.74 -14.78 20.20
C GLU A 20 26.76 -13.96 21.00
N ARG A 21 27.22 -12.85 20.42
CA ARG A 21 28.04 -11.86 21.11
C ARG A 21 27.20 -11.25 22.23
N THR A 22 27.25 -11.88 23.39
CA THR A 22 26.67 -11.36 24.63
C THR A 22 27.39 -10.06 24.98
N ILE A 23 26.66 -8.94 24.93
CA ILE A 23 27.19 -7.63 25.37
C ILE A 23 27.68 -7.76 26.82
N ASP A 24 28.93 -7.37 27.07
CA ASP A 24 29.55 -7.29 28.40
C ASP A 24 28.58 -6.64 29.42
N PRO A 25 28.35 -7.24 30.61
CA PRO A 25 27.49 -6.67 31.64
C PRO A 25 27.73 -5.19 31.97
N ALA A 26 28.98 -4.73 31.97
CA ALA A 26 29.30 -3.32 32.22
C ALA A 26 28.81 -2.41 31.07
N ARG A 27 29.08 -2.81 29.82
CA ARG A 27 28.57 -2.15 28.61
C ARG A 27 27.04 -2.14 28.53
N ARG A 28 26.40 -3.22 28.98
CA ARG A 28 24.93 -3.33 29.07
C ARG A 28 24.36 -2.39 30.14
N ALA A 29 25.03 -2.22 31.27
CA ALA A 29 24.64 -1.25 32.30
C ALA A 29 24.76 0.19 31.80
N GLU A 30 25.86 0.52 31.11
CA GLU A 30 26.08 1.84 30.52
C GLU A 30 25.03 2.15 29.45
N LEU A 31 24.72 1.20 28.55
CA LEU A 31 23.68 1.35 27.53
C LEU A 31 22.31 1.67 28.17
N ARG A 32 21.93 0.92 29.21
CA ARG A 32 20.66 1.14 29.91
C ARG A 32 20.61 2.52 30.58
N GLU A 33 21.71 2.96 31.18
CA GLU A 33 21.77 4.27 31.81
C GLU A 33 21.70 5.40 30.77
N ALA A 34 22.42 5.29 29.65
CA ALA A 34 22.34 6.25 28.56
C ALA A 34 20.91 6.38 28.01
N ILE A 35 20.21 5.27 27.76
CA ILE A 35 18.80 5.30 27.31
C ILE A 35 17.89 5.92 28.39
N ARG A 36 18.05 5.56 29.66
CA ARG A 36 17.23 6.10 30.76
C ARG A 36 17.44 7.60 30.95
N ALA A 37 18.70 8.05 30.91
CA ALA A 37 19.07 9.45 30.99
C ALA A 37 18.52 10.23 29.79
N GLY A 38 18.70 9.71 28.58
CA GLY A 38 18.14 10.31 27.35
C GLY A 38 16.62 10.48 27.44
N ARG A 39 15.87 9.42 27.78
CA ARG A 39 14.41 9.49 27.93
C ARG A 39 13.95 10.46 29.03
N ARG A 40 14.71 10.60 30.12
CA ARG A 40 14.44 11.60 31.17
C ARG A 40 14.62 13.02 30.62
N LEU A 41 15.72 13.27 29.91
CA LEU A 41 16.01 14.57 29.30
C LEU A 41 14.99 14.96 28.22
N VAL A 42 14.48 14.00 27.43
CA VAL A 42 13.35 14.22 26.51
C VAL A 42 12.11 14.73 27.26
N ARG A 43 11.74 14.11 28.39
CA ARG A 43 10.60 14.56 29.22
C ARG A 43 10.82 15.95 29.83
N GLU A 44 12.07 16.29 30.13
CA GLU A 44 12.47 17.62 30.60
C GLU A 44 12.61 18.66 29.48
N ARG A 45 12.35 18.28 28.22
CA ARG A 45 12.53 19.11 27.00
C ARG A 45 13.97 19.57 26.75
N LYS A 46 14.96 18.89 27.35
CA LYS A 46 16.39 19.12 27.14
C LYS A 46 16.88 18.30 25.96
N HIS A 47 16.39 18.62 24.76
CA HIS A 47 16.52 17.75 23.59
C HIS A 47 17.98 17.55 23.11
N VAL A 48 18.81 18.61 23.15
CA VAL A 48 20.24 18.51 22.80
C VAL A 48 21.01 17.59 23.76
N GLU A 49 20.75 17.72 25.06
CA GLU A 49 21.37 16.84 26.07
C GLU A 49 20.86 15.40 25.95
N ALA A 50 19.57 15.23 25.63
CA ALA A 50 18.98 13.92 25.40
C ALA A 50 19.63 13.22 24.20
N ASP A 51 19.80 13.93 23.09
CA ASP A 51 20.43 13.43 21.89
C ASP A 51 21.88 12.99 22.16
N ALA A 52 22.65 13.74 22.96
CA ALA A 52 23.99 13.31 23.37
C ALA A 52 23.99 11.95 24.10
N GLN A 53 22.97 11.67 24.93
CA GLN A 53 22.84 10.35 25.57
C GLN A 53 22.43 9.26 24.58
N PHE A 54 21.58 9.56 23.60
CA PHE A 54 21.20 8.60 22.56
C PHE A 54 22.35 8.31 21.59
N GLN A 55 23.20 9.29 21.26
CA GLN A 55 24.44 9.05 20.52
C GLN A 55 25.37 8.08 21.26
N ARG A 56 25.55 8.26 22.58
CA ARG A 56 26.28 7.32 23.43
C ARG A 56 25.65 5.93 23.40
N ALA A 57 24.32 5.85 23.50
CA ALA A 57 23.60 4.57 23.46
C ALA A 57 23.82 3.85 22.11
N VAL A 58 23.72 4.55 20.98
CA VAL A 58 23.96 3.99 19.64
C VAL A 58 25.41 3.52 19.49
N ALA A 59 26.39 4.26 20.02
CA ALA A 59 27.79 3.80 20.02
C ALA A 59 28.01 2.50 20.81
N LEU A 60 27.22 2.28 21.87
CA LEU A 60 27.28 1.08 22.69
C LEU A 60 26.53 -0.12 22.07
N ALA A 61 25.52 0.10 21.24
CA ALA A 61 24.76 -0.93 20.53
C ALA A 61 24.43 -0.51 19.07
N PRO A 62 25.45 -0.43 18.20
CA PRO A 62 25.30 0.08 16.83
C PRO A 62 24.43 -0.81 15.93
N GLU A 63 24.24 -2.07 16.28
CA GLU A 63 23.39 -3.04 15.57
C GLU A 63 21.90 -2.92 15.90
N SER A 64 21.51 -2.10 16.89
CA SER A 64 20.12 -2.00 17.30
C SER A 64 19.34 -1.00 16.44
N SER A 65 18.63 -1.50 15.42
CA SER A 65 17.75 -0.68 14.56
C SER A 65 16.70 0.08 15.38
N ARG A 66 16.11 -0.57 16.39
CA ARG A 66 15.17 0.06 17.32
C ARG A 66 15.78 1.28 18.03
N LEU A 67 16.99 1.14 18.55
CA LEU A 67 17.67 2.22 19.25
C LEU A 67 18.01 3.38 18.30
N ARG A 68 18.39 3.07 17.05
CA ARG A 68 18.64 4.06 16.01
C ARG A 68 17.37 4.83 15.64
N CYS A 69 16.21 4.18 15.52
CA CYS A 69 14.93 4.87 15.28
C CYS A 69 14.59 5.84 16.42
N GLU A 70 14.81 5.43 17.67
CA GLU A 70 14.56 6.30 18.84
C GLU A 70 15.58 7.45 18.89
N ALA A 71 16.86 7.18 18.63
CA ALA A 71 17.90 8.19 18.55
C ALA A 71 17.62 9.22 17.44
N GLY A 72 17.13 8.76 16.28
CA GLY A 72 16.76 9.64 15.17
C GLY A 72 15.59 10.57 15.50
N TYR A 73 14.57 10.09 16.20
CA TYR A 73 13.50 10.96 16.71
C TYR A 73 14.02 11.99 17.73
N VAL A 74 14.94 11.58 18.61
CA VAL A 74 15.53 12.49 19.59
C VAL A 74 16.41 13.55 18.93
N ALA A 75 17.17 13.18 17.89
CA ALA A 75 17.91 14.11 17.06
C ALA A 75 16.97 15.10 16.36
N PHE A 76 15.84 14.62 15.81
CA PHE A 76 14.84 15.45 15.15
C PHE A 76 14.28 16.53 16.09
N ILE A 77 13.80 16.15 17.29
CA ILE A 77 13.28 17.12 18.26
C ILE A 77 14.38 18.00 18.89
N ALA A 78 15.66 17.65 18.71
CA ALA A 78 16.80 18.49 19.05
C ALA A 78 17.18 19.49 17.95
N GLY A 79 16.52 19.44 16.78
CA GLY A 79 16.82 20.28 15.61
C GLY A 79 17.94 19.74 14.71
N GLU A 80 18.39 18.51 14.96
CA GLU A 80 19.55 17.89 14.30
C GLU A 80 19.09 16.98 13.17
N THR A 81 18.43 17.60 12.18
CA THR A 81 17.66 16.93 11.12
C THR A 81 18.51 16.00 10.25
N ASP A 82 19.76 16.35 9.93
CA ASP A 82 20.66 15.48 9.15
C ASP A 82 21.04 14.20 9.91
N ARG A 83 21.27 14.31 11.23
CA ARG A 83 21.55 13.14 12.07
C ARG A 83 20.30 12.29 12.24
N ALA A 84 19.13 12.92 12.35
CA ALA A 84 17.86 12.21 12.37
C ALA A 84 17.67 11.35 11.11
N GLU A 85 17.91 11.93 9.93
CA GLU A 85 17.87 11.24 8.64
C GLU A 85 18.83 10.07 8.57
N GLN A 86 20.09 10.29 8.97
CA GLN A 86 21.10 9.24 9.00
C GLN A 86 20.69 8.06 9.90
N GLN A 87 20.21 8.33 11.12
CA GLN A 87 19.87 7.26 12.07
C GLN A 87 18.61 6.50 11.67
N ILE A 88 17.57 7.21 11.20
CA ILE A 88 16.31 6.58 10.78
C ILE A 88 16.51 5.78 9.50
N GLY A 89 17.22 6.33 8.50
CA GLY A 89 17.53 5.64 7.26
C GLY A 89 18.37 4.37 7.50
N ALA A 90 19.41 4.46 8.33
CA ALA A 90 20.22 3.31 8.70
C ALA A 90 19.43 2.23 9.47
N ALA A 91 18.44 2.64 10.27
CA ALA A 91 17.60 1.71 11.00
C ALA A 91 16.63 0.97 10.07
N LEU A 92 15.93 1.68 9.19
CA LEU A 92 15.00 1.11 8.22
C LEU A 92 15.71 0.15 7.26
N ALA A 93 16.91 0.48 6.79
CA ALA A 93 17.71 -0.40 5.92
C ALA A 93 18.14 -1.74 6.57
N GLN A 94 18.05 -1.85 7.90
CA GLN A 94 18.39 -3.06 8.67
C GLN A 94 17.14 -3.78 9.21
N MET A 95 15.97 -3.15 9.11
CA MET A 95 14.72 -3.79 9.52
C MET A 95 14.21 -4.67 8.38
N PRO A 96 13.50 -5.77 8.70
CA PRO A 96 12.76 -6.51 7.69
C PRO A 96 11.75 -5.59 7.00
N GLU A 97 11.46 -5.87 5.73
CA GLU A 97 10.36 -5.17 5.06
C GLU A 97 9.04 -5.43 5.81
N PRO A 98 8.15 -4.42 5.92
CA PRO A 98 6.90 -4.48 6.68
C PRO A 98 6.09 -5.77 6.47
N ASP A 99 5.98 -6.22 5.22
CA ASP A 99 5.12 -7.34 4.84
C ASP A 99 5.74 -8.69 5.20
N ALA A 100 7.08 -8.77 5.28
CA ALA A 100 7.82 -9.95 5.69
C ALA A 100 8.28 -9.91 7.17
N ALA A 101 7.83 -8.91 7.92
CA ALA A 101 8.29 -8.66 9.28
C ALA A 101 7.52 -9.52 10.30
N PRO A 102 8.25 -10.26 11.18
CA PRO A 102 7.63 -10.93 12.33
C PRO A 102 6.83 -9.96 13.20
N GLU A 103 5.71 -10.41 13.75
CA GLU A 103 4.78 -9.60 14.54
C GLU A 103 5.49 -8.83 15.68
N GLU A 104 6.50 -9.45 16.30
CA GLU A 104 7.23 -8.86 17.43
C GLU A 104 8.06 -7.63 17.05
N VAL A 105 8.37 -7.45 15.76
CA VAL A 105 9.13 -6.32 15.24
C VAL A 105 8.28 -5.33 14.46
N ARG A 106 7.06 -5.69 14.02
CA ARG A 106 6.14 -4.80 13.28
C ARG A 106 5.89 -3.47 14.00
N HIS A 107 5.67 -3.50 15.31
CA HIS A 107 5.52 -2.26 16.09
C HIS A 107 6.75 -1.34 16.01
N GLN A 108 7.94 -1.92 15.95
CA GLN A 108 9.20 -1.18 15.90
C GLN A 108 9.39 -0.54 14.52
N ILE A 109 9.02 -1.26 13.47
CA ILE A 109 9.04 -0.78 12.09
C ILE A 109 8.02 0.35 11.92
N ALA A 110 6.79 0.17 12.39
CA ALA A 110 5.75 1.20 12.37
C ALA A 110 6.22 2.50 13.05
N MET A 111 6.82 2.40 14.24
CA MET A 111 7.38 3.55 14.94
C MET A 111 8.50 4.24 14.15
N CYS A 112 9.36 3.47 13.48
CA CYS A 112 10.44 4.03 12.69
C CYS A 112 9.94 4.73 11.42
N LEU A 113 8.97 4.13 10.73
CA LEU A 113 8.28 4.72 9.57
C LEU A 113 7.54 6.00 9.94
N PHE A 114 6.87 6.03 11.11
CA PHE A 114 6.28 7.24 11.64
C PHE A 114 7.31 8.37 11.80
N ASN A 115 8.47 8.06 12.41
CA ASN A 115 9.54 9.02 12.60
C ASN A 115 10.14 9.49 11.26
N ALA A 116 10.26 8.61 10.27
CA ALA A 116 10.68 8.98 8.91
C ALA A 116 9.71 9.99 8.27
N GLY A 117 8.40 9.80 8.45
CA GLY A 117 7.42 10.74 7.91
C GLY A 117 7.48 12.11 8.57
N LEU A 118 7.83 12.21 9.86
CA LEU A 118 8.08 13.51 10.51
C LEU A 118 9.25 14.25 9.86
N LEU A 119 10.32 13.53 9.54
CA LEU A 119 11.50 14.07 8.89
C LEU A 119 11.20 14.54 7.45
N TYR A 120 10.48 13.72 6.69
CA TYR A 120 10.07 14.07 5.33
C TYR A 120 9.15 15.28 5.32
N GLN A 121 8.21 15.36 6.26
CA GLN A 121 7.36 16.53 6.41
C GLN A 121 8.18 17.80 6.68
N GLU A 122 9.14 17.75 7.62
CA GLU A 122 10.02 18.89 7.94
C GLU A 122 10.86 19.35 6.73
N ARG A 123 11.23 18.42 5.86
CA ARG A 123 11.99 18.68 4.62
C ARG A 123 11.10 19.08 3.44
N GLY A 124 9.78 19.21 3.64
CA GLY A 124 8.82 19.52 2.57
C GLY A 124 8.58 18.36 1.58
N ARG A 125 9.09 17.17 1.87
CA ARG A 125 8.89 15.94 1.07
C ARG A 125 7.55 15.28 1.42
N LEU A 126 6.45 15.96 1.11
CA LEU A 126 5.12 15.59 1.60
C LEU A 126 4.61 14.24 1.03
N ALA A 127 4.95 13.92 -0.22
CA ALA A 127 4.61 12.63 -0.83
C ALA A 127 5.32 11.46 -0.12
N ASP A 128 6.62 11.61 0.16
CA ASP A 128 7.38 10.62 0.91
C ASP A 128 6.85 10.47 2.34
N ALA A 129 6.47 11.59 2.98
CA ALA A 129 5.87 11.58 4.32
C ALA A 129 4.56 10.81 4.35
N ARG A 130 3.70 11.01 3.34
CA ARG A 130 2.46 10.26 3.16
C ARG A 130 2.74 8.76 3.03
N ALA A 131 3.62 8.38 2.10
CA ALA A 131 3.91 6.97 1.81
C ALA A 131 4.39 6.20 3.06
N VAL A 132 5.33 6.76 3.83
CA VAL A 132 5.82 6.08 5.05
C VAL A 132 4.81 6.09 6.19
N TRP A 133 3.93 7.08 6.28
CA TRP A 133 2.84 7.09 7.26
C TRP A 133 1.74 6.10 6.94
N GLU A 134 1.41 5.90 5.67
CA GLU A 134 0.48 4.84 5.25
C GLU A 134 1.05 3.45 5.56
N ARG A 135 2.33 3.22 5.26
CA ARG A 135 3.04 1.98 5.67
C ARG A 135 3.07 1.81 7.19
N SER A 136 3.25 2.91 7.95
CA SER A 136 3.18 2.86 9.41
C SER A 136 1.80 2.46 9.92
N LEU A 137 0.70 2.89 9.26
CA LEU A 137 -0.66 2.55 9.67
C LEU A 137 -1.02 1.11 9.32
N ALA A 138 -0.54 0.61 8.18
CA ALA A 138 -0.71 -0.79 7.79
C ALA A 138 -0.13 -1.76 8.84
N LEU A 139 1.01 -1.39 9.44
CA LEU A 139 1.62 -2.18 10.51
C LEU A 139 0.98 -1.98 11.88
N ARG A 140 0.41 -0.80 12.14
CA ARG A 140 -0.21 -0.46 13.43
C ARG A 140 -1.10 0.77 13.33
N PRO A 141 -2.37 0.67 13.74
CA PRO A 141 -3.25 1.83 13.89
C PRO A 141 -2.66 2.91 14.83
N ASN A 142 -2.68 4.17 14.38
CA ASN A 142 -2.16 5.29 15.14
C ASN A 142 -2.89 6.60 14.79
N GLY A 143 -3.74 7.07 15.70
CA GLY A 143 -4.53 8.28 15.50
C GLY A 143 -3.72 9.58 15.32
N ILE A 144 -2.44 9.62 15.72
CA ILE A 144 -1.55 10.76 15.39
C ILE A 144 -1.20 10.73 13.91
N VAL A 145 -0.88 9.56 13.37
CA VAL A 145 -0.52 9.35 11.97
C VAL A 145 -1.73 9.65 11.08
N GLU A 146 -2.90 9.13 11.43
CA GLU A 146 -4.16 9.42 10.73
C GLU A 146 -4.48 10.93 10.67
N ARG A 147 -4.31 11.64 11.80
CA ARG A 147 -4.49 13.10 11.83
C ARG A 147 -3.50 13.79 10.91
N ARG A 148 -2.22 13.42 10.95
CA ARG A 148 -1.20 14.02 10.09
C ARG A 148 -1.44 13.76 8.61
N LEU A 149 -1.87 12.56 8.23
CA LEU A 149 -2.26 12.25 6.84
C LEU A 149 -3.47 13.06 6.39
N ARG A 150 -4.45 13.25 7.28
CA ARG A 150 -5.59 14.14 7.02
C ARG A 150 -5.16 15.59 6.85
N ASP A 151 -4.30 16.08 7.73
CA ASP A 151 -3.78 17.44 7.69
C ASP A 151 -2.97 17.68 6.39
N LEU A 152 -2.14 16.71 5.98
CA LEU A 152 -1.46 16.73 4.66
C LEU A 152 -2.46 16.82 3.50
N GLY A 153 -3.56 16.07 3.57
CA GLY A 153 -4.63 16.13 2.57
C GLY A 153 -5.43 17.43 2.58
N ALA A 154 -5.43 18.17 3.68
CA ALA A 154 -6.10 19.46 3.83
C ALA A 154 -5.21 20.65 3.46
N THR A 155 -3.88 20.51 3.57
CA THR A 155 -2.91 21.58 3.26
C THR A 155 -2.23 21.44 1.89
N ALA A 156 -2.43 20.33 1.18
CA ALA A 156 -1.85 20.15 -0.16
C ALA A 156 -2.67 20.92 -1.21
N GLU A 157 -2.32 22.20 -1.42
CA GLU A 157 -2.24 22.65 -2.82
C GLU A 157 -1.16 21.80 -3.49
N ALA A 158 -1.58 21.01 -4.47
CA ALA A 158 -0.73 20.06 -5.17
C ALA A 158 0.53 20.76 -5.72
N PRO A 159 1.73 20.14 -5.63
CA PRO A 159 2.94 20.71 -6.20
C PRO A 159 2.76 20.93 -7.71
N ALA A 160 3.27 22.05 -8.21
CA ALA A 160 3.10 22.53 -9.58
C ALA A 160 3.72 21.64 -10.69
N ASP A 161 4.30 20.49 -10.35
CA ASP A 161 4.91 19.53 -11.28
C ASP A 161 4.16 18.17 -11.36
N SER A 162 3.05 17.97 -10.64
CA SER A 162 2.20 16.79 -10.84
C SER A 162 1.20 17.05 -11.96
N ALA A 163 1.67 17.07 -13.21
CA ALA A 163 0.77 16.98 -14.34
C ALA A 163 0.31 15.53 -14.49
N ALA A 164 -1.01 15.34 -14.68
CA ALA A 164 -1.53 14.04 -15.11
C ALA A 164 -0.75 13.56 -16.34
N LEU A 165 -0.55 12.25 -16.46
CA LEU A 165 0.07 11.63 -17.62
C LEU A 165 -0.65 12.14 -18.88
N GLU A 166 0.06 12.92 -19.70
CA GLU A 166 -0.50 13.51 -20.90
C GLU A 166 -0.72 12.43 -21.97
N LEU A 167 -1.98 12.23 -22.34
CA LEU A 167 -2.39 11.29 -23.38
C LEU A 167 -2.89 12.08 -24.60
N ASP A 168 -2.32 11.80 -25.79
CA ASP A 168 -2.82 12.36 -27.05
C ASP A 168 -4.20 11.76 -27.37
N PRO A 169 -5.30 12.55 -27.45
CA PRO A 169 -6.66 12.04 -27.71
C PRO A 169 -6.79 11.31 -29.06
N ALA A 170 -5.93 11.65 -30.03
CA ALA A 170 -5.91 11.02 -31.34
C ALA A 170 -5.22 9.65 -31.34
N ALA A 171 -4.40 9.34 -30.34
CA ALA A 171 -3.67 8.09 -30.26
C ALA A 171 -4.59 6.88 -30.04
N SER A 172 -4.13 5.69 -30.44
CA SER A 172 -4.89 4.45 -30.25
C SER A 172 -4.76 3.92 -28.81
N PHE A 173 -5.62 2.98 -28.42
CA PHE A 173 -5.54 2.38 -27.09
C PHE A 173 -4.27 1.54 -26.89
N GLU A 174 -3.73 0.98 -27.96
CA GLU A 174 -2.44 0.30 -27.98
C GLU A 174 -1.30 1.29 -27.67
N ALA A 175 -1.34 2.49 -28.22
CA ALA A 175 -0.35 3.53 -27.92
C ALA A 175 -0.44 3.98 -26.45
N TYR A 176 -1.64 4.09 -25.89
CA TYR A 176 -1.80 4.36 -24.46
C TYR A 176 -1.27 3.22 -23.58
N ALA A 177 -1.48 1.97 -23.98
CA ALA A 177 -0.95 0.83 -23.24
C ALA A 177 0.58 0.84 -23.19
N GLU A 178 1.25 1.16 -24.31
CA GLU A 178 2.70 1.31 -24.34
C GLU A 178 3.19 2.48 -23.48
N GLN A 179 2.47 3.61 -23.49
CA GLN A 179 2.81 4.76 -22.66
C GLN A 179 2.63 4.46 -21.16
N LEU A 180 1.55 3.77 -20.79
CA LEU A 180 1.29 3.34 -19.41
C LEU A 180 2.32 2.30 -18.94
N LYS A 181 2.69 1.35 -19.81
CA LYS A 181 3.79 0.42 -19.55
C LYS A 181 5.10 1.15 -19.29
N ALA A 182 5.47 2.10 -20.15
CA ALA A 182 6.68 2.90 -19.96
C ALA A 182 6.64 3.73 -18.66
N HIS A 183 5.48 4.31 -18.34
CA HIS A 183 5.26 5.05 -17.10
C HIS A 183 5.42 4.15 -15.86
N TRP A 184 4.76 2.99 -15.86
CA TRP A 184 4.88 1.98 -14.80
C TRP A 184 6.33 1.54 -14.62
N CYS A 185 7.05 1.28 -15.71
CA CYS A 185 8.47 0.91 -15.68
C CYS A 185 9.39 2.00 -15.15
N ALA A 186 9.06 3.28 -15.37
CA ALA A 186 9.88 4.40 -14.92
C ALA A 186 9.64 4.74 -13.44
N GLN A 187 8.41 4.60 -12.96
CA GLN A 187 8.01 5.05 -11.63
C GLN A 187 7.86 3.92 -10.60
N GLY A 188 7.64 2.68 -11.07
CA GLY A 188 7.22 1.56 -10.22
C GLY A 188 5.82 1.77 -9.63
N THR A 189 5.35 0.81 -8.85
CA THR A 189 4.18 0.96 -7.98
C THR A 189 4.61 1.17 -6.53
N PRO A 190 3.85 1.92 -5.71
CA PRO A 190 4.11 2.00 -4.27
C PRO A 190 4.17 0.59 -3.67
N GLY A 191 5.30 0.22 -3.07
CA GLY A 191 5.54 -1.12 -2.51
C GLY A 191 6.38 -2.05 -3.41
N PHE A 192 6.69 -1.65 -4.65
CA PHE A 192 7.55 -2.41 -5.55
C PHE A 192 8.85 -1.67 -5.83
N VAL A 193 9.96 -2.42 -5.87
CA VAL A 193 11.21 -1.94 -6.47
C VAL A 193 10.99 -1.94 -7.98
N PRO A 194 11.45 -0.91 -8.74
CA PRO A 194 11.47 -0.98 -10.19
C PRO A 194 12.11 -2.32 -10.62
N ASN A 195 11.31 -3.21 -11.20
CA ASN A 195 11.82 -4.48 -11.71
C ASN A 195 12.85 -4.17 -12.80
N ASP A 196 13.91 -4.96 -12.85
CA ASP A 196 15.04 -4.77 -13.77
C ASP A 196 14.55 -4.57 -15.21
N ALA A 197 15.31 -3.87 -16.05
CA ALA A 197 14.88 -3.46 -17.40
C ALA A 197 14.37 -4.65 -18.27
N GLU A 198 14.83 -5.87 -17.95
CA GLU A 198 14.44 -7.12 -18.59
C GLU A 198 12.98 -7.54 -18.30
N ALA A 199 12.46 -7.32 -17.09
CA ALA A 199 11.08 -7.61 -16.73
C ALA A 199 10.09 -6.66 -17.45
N CYS A 200 10.47 -5.39 -17.55
CA CYS A 200 9.73 -4.40 -18.32
C CYS A 200 9.67 -4.72 -19.81
N ALA A 201 10.73 -5.30 -20.38
CA ALA A 201 10.72 -5.75 -21.77
C ALA A 201 9.73 -6.90 -22.00
N ALA A 202 9.63 -7.83 -21.04
CA ALA A 202 8.77 -9.02 -21.12
C ALA A 202 7.29 -8.75 -20.81
N MET A 203 6.96 -7.62 -20.16
CA MET A 203 5.59 -7.27 -19.82
C MET A 203 4.72 -7.12 -21.08
N ARG A 204 3.58 -7.81 -21.10
CA ARG A 204 2.56 -7.69 -22.15
C ARG A 204 1.40 -6.84 -21.66
N TYR A 205 0.52 -6.44 -22.58
CA TYR A 205 -0.73 -5.79 -22.21
C TYR A 205 -1.92 -6.45 -22.87
N GLU A 206 -3.06 -6.37 -22.20
CA GLU A 206 -4.36 -6.74 -22.73
C GLU A 206 -5.29 -5.52 -22.74
N LEU A 207 -6.05 -5.37 -23.83
CA LEU A 207 -7.03 -4.31 -23.98
C LEU A 207 -8.44 -4.90 -23.83
N LEU A 208 -9.07 -4.56 -22.72
CA LEU A 208 -10.40 -5.03 -22.39
C LEU A 208 -11.40 -3.95 -22.80
N ALA A 209 -12.44 -4.34 -23.56
CA ALA A 209 -13.50 -3.44 -24.00
C ALA A 209 -14.73 -3.52 -23.09
N PRO A 210 -15.43 -2.40 -22.84
CA PRO A 210 -16.67 -2.41 -22.09
C PRO A 210 -17.80 -3.02 -22.92
N GLU A 211 -18.81 -3.55 -22.26
CA GLU A 211 -20.06 -3.91 -22.93
C GLU A 211 -20.82 -2.63 -23.36
N GLY A 212 -21.44 -2.67 -24.55
CA GLY A 212 -22.24 -1.57 -25.07
C GLY A 212 -21.41 -0.48 -25.79
N ASP A 213 -22.11 0.55 -26.24
CA ASP A 213 -21.54 1.68 -26.98
C ASP A 213 -21.62 2.97 -26.16
N GLY A 214 -20.50 3.65 -26.03
CA GLY A 214 -20.39 4.94 -25.35
C GLY A 214 -20.55 6.14 -26.27
N GLY A 215 -20.70 5.91 -27.58
CA GLY A 215 -20.80 6.96 -28.58
C GLY A 215 -19.54 7.81 -28.64
N ALA A 216 -19.63 9.05 -28.15
CA ALA A 216 -18.50 9.98 -28.10
C ALA A 216 -17.45 9.62 -27.03
N LEU A 217 -17.83 8.84 -26.01
CA LEU A 217 -16.93 8.36 -24.97
C LEU A 217 -16.44 6.96 -25.33
N GLN A 218 -15.14 6.80 -25.52
CA GLN A 218 -14.50 5.51 -25.71
C GLN A 218 -13.74 5.13 -24.44
N ALA A 219 -13.72 3.84 -24.11
CA ALA A 219 -13.01 3.35 -22.94
C ALA A 219 -12.38 1.99 -23.15
N ARG A 220 -11.24 1.74 -22.50
CA ARG A 220 -10.61 0.43 -22.35
C ARG A 220 -10.05 0.28 -20.95
N VAL A 221 -10.05 -0.94 -20.43
CA VAL A 221 -9.14 -1.30 -19.34
C VAL A 221 -7.88 -1.86 -19.98
N VAL A 222 -6.74 -1.25 -19.67
CA VAL A 222 -5.40 -1.75 -20.00
C VAL A 222 -4.94 -2.59 -18.82
N ALA A 223 -4.78 -3.89 -19.03
CA ALA A 223 -4.16 -4.78 -18.07
C ALA A 223 -2.70 -5.01 -18.49
N LEU A 224 -1.75 -4.51 -17.71
CA LEU A 224 -0.34 -4.81 -17.90
C LEU A 224 -0.03 -6.11 -17.16
N VAL A 225 0.44 -7.13 -17.87
CA VAL A 225 0.64 -8.48 -17.34
C VAL A 225 2.11 -8.84 -17.42
N GLN A 226 2.67 -9.27 -16.30
CA GLN A 226 4.01 -9.84 -16.24
C GLN A 226 3.93 -11.37 -16.19
N ASP A 227 4.31 -12.04 -17.28
CA ASP A 227 4.42 -13.50 -17.30
C ASP A 227 5.73 -13.91 -16.60
N SER A 228 5.68 -14.09 -15.28
CA SER A 228 6.82 -14.59 -14.50
C SER A 228 6.41 -15.67 -13.50
N PHE A 229 7.34 -16.17 -12.68
CA PHE A 229 7.01 -17.12 -11.61
C PHE A 229 6.05 -16.52 -10.57
N THR A 230 6.04 -15.19 -10.44
CA THR A 230 4.99 -14.41 -9.79
C THR A 230 4.03 -13.87 -10.84
N TYR A 231 2.73 -13.92 -10.55
CA TYR A 231 1.67 -13.40 -11.40
C TYR A 231 1.28 -12.01 -10.92
N ASP A 232 1.69 -11.00 -11.67
CA ASP A 232 1.45 -9.60 -11.35
C ASP A 232 0.73 -8.93 -12.51
N GLU A 233 -0.42 -8.32 -12.23
CA GLU A 233 -1.11 -7.49 -13.21
C GLU A 233 -1.46 -6.12 -12.64
N GLN A 234 -1.28 -5.09 -13.45
CA GLN A 234 -1.68 -3.73 -13.12
C GLN A 234 -2.81 -3.30 -14.07
N PHE A 235 -3.89 -2.74 -13.52
CA PHE A 235 -5.05 -2.33 -14.28
C PHE A 235 -5.18 -0.81 -14.34
N TYR A 236 -5.34 -0.29 -15.56
CA TYR A 236 -5.65 1.11 -15.81
C TYR A 236 -6.96 1.24 -16.59
N LEU A 237 -7.87 2.09 -16.11
CA LEU A 237 -9.00 2.54 -16.91
C LEU A 237 -8.57 3.72 -17.77
N VAL A 238 -8.62 3.56 -19.09
CA VAL A 238 -8.39 4.64 -20.05
C VAL A 238 -9.72 5.05 -20.67
N VAL A 239 -10.04 6.34 -20.61
CA VAL A 239 -11.22 6.94 -21.26
C VAL A 239 -10.78 8.06 -22.18
N LYS A 240 -11.43 8.19 -23.33
CA LYS A 240 -11.16 9.28 -24.26
C LYS A 240 -12.36 9.76 -25.04
N THR A 241 -12.27 11.00 -25.49
CA THR A 241 -13.13 11.63 -26.50
C THR A 241 -12.24 12.13 -27.65
N ALA A 242 -12.82 12.88 -28.60
CA ALA A 242 -12.04 13.54 -29.64
C ALA A 242 -11.13 14.67 -29.10
N ARG A 243 -11.38 15.19 -27.89
CA ARG A 243 -10.67 16.35 -27.33
C ARG A 243 -9.67 16.01 -26.24
N SER A 244 -9.89 14.94 -25.49
CA SER A 244 -9.07 14.59 -24.33
C SER A 244 -9.08 13.10 -24.05
N ALA A 245 -7.99 12.61 -23.46
CA ALA A 245 -7.84 11.24 -22.98
C ALA A 245 -7.28 11.27 -21.55
N LEU A 246 -7.76 10.38 -20.69
CA LEU A 246 -7.37 10.26 -19.30
C LEU A 246 -7.19 8.79 -18.94
N ALA A 247 -6.21 8.50 -18.09
CA ALA A 247 -6.00 7.18 -17.51
C ALA A 247 -6.13 7.24 -15.99
N TYR A 248 -6.70 6.19 -15.38
CA TYR A 248 -6.88 6.03 -13.94
C TYR A 248 -6.33 4.67 -13.53
N ASP A 249 -5.53 4.62 -12.47
CA ASP A 249 -5.13 3.34 -11.86
C ASP A 249 -6.31 2.80 -11.04
N VAL A 250 -6.77 1.60 -11.41
CA VAL A 250 -7.96 0.98 -10.82
C VAL A 250 -7.64 -0.20 -9.91
N GLY A 251 -6.36 -0.59 -9.79
CA GLY A 251 -5.88 -1.66 -8.90
C GLY A 251 -4.95 -2.64 -9.59
N SER A 252 -4.57 -3.68 -8.86
CA SER A 252 -3.60 -4.70 -9.29
C SER A 252 -4.03 -6.10 -8.84
N THR A 253 -3.52 -7.13 -9.50
CA THR A 253 -3.47 -8.51 -8.98
C THR A 253 -2.03 -8.85 -8.63
N TYR A 254 -1.87 -9.71 -7.63
CA TYR A 254 -0.57 -10.17 -7.18
C TYR A 254 -0.66 -11.61 -6.69
N SER A 255 0.19 -12.49 -7.18
CA SER A 255 0.33 -13.84 -6.66
C SER A 255 1.77 -14.33 -6.80
N PRO A 256 2.52 -14.47 -5.69
CA PRO A 256 3.91 -14.90 -5.74
C PRO A 256 4.09 -16.40 -6.04
N GLY A 257 3.01 -17.16 -6.27
CA GLY A 257 3.05 -18.58 -6.63
C GLY A 257 3.36 -19.54 -5.47
N ALA A 258 3.82 -19.06 -4.31
CA ALA A 258 4.01 -19.83 -3.08
C ALA A 258 3.84 -18.92 -1.84
N ALA A 259 3.39 -19.51 -0.71
CA ALA A 259 3.21 -18.88 0.61
C ALA A 259 1.85 -18.21 0.91
N GLY A 260 0.74 -18.64 0.29
CA GLY A 260 -0.62 -18.28 0.75
C GLY A 260 -1.01 -16.80 0.63
N ILE A 261 -0.13 -15.97 0.06
CA ILE A 261 -0.39 -14.56 -0.24
C ILE A 261 -1.02 -14.45 -1.63
N SER A 262 -2.14 -13.74 -1.75
CA SER A 262 -2.74 -13.42 -3.05
C SER A 262 -3.49 -12.10 -3.02
N GLY A 263 -3.58 -11.45 -4.17
CA GLY A 263 -4.41 -10.28 -4.43
C GLY A 263 -5.15 -10.51 -5.72
N ASP A 264 -6.46 -10.67 -5.64
CA ASP A 264 -7.32 -10.94 -6.79
C ASP A 264 -8.24 -9.75 -7.04
N LEU A 265 -7.98 -9.03 -8.13
CA LEU A 265 -8.87 -8.01 -8.66
C LEU A 265 -9.87 -8.64 -9.61
N GLN A 266 -11.14 -8.58 -9.24
CA GLN A 266 -12.26 -9.01 -10.06
C GLN A 266 -13.00 -7.80 -10.62
N ARG A 267 -13.24 -7.83 -11.94
CA ARG A 267 -14.11 -6.87 -12.61
C ARG A 267 -15.55 -7.34 -12.49
N VAL A 268 -16.33 -6.69 -11.62
CA VAL A 268 -17.74 -7.02 -11.39
C VAL A 268 -18.61 -6.45 -12.50
N THR A 269 -18.30 -5.25 -13.00
CA THR A 269 -19.02 -4.65 -14.12
C THR A 269 -18.07 -3.77 -14.92
N PHE A 270 -18.14 -3.84 -16.25
CA PHE A 270 -17.46 -2.92 -17.13
C PHE A 270 -18.30 -2.67 -18.38
N ALA A 271 -19.15 -1.66 -18.33
CA ALA A 271 -20.17 -1.46 -19.36
C ALA A 271 -20.67 -0.02 -19.44
N PHE A 272 -21.14 0.36 -20.63
CA PHE A 272 -21.97 1.54 -20.80
C PHE A 272 -23.41 1.26 -20.36
N ARG A 273 -23.97 2.19 -19.59
CA ARG A 273 -25.35 2.14 -19.08
C ARG A 273 -26.02 3.48 -19.33
N ASP A 274 -27.29 3.43 -19.73
CA ASP A 274 -28.13 4.63 -19.74
C ASP A 274 -28.60 4.90 -18.31
N LEU A 275 -28.07 5.95 -17.72
CA LEU A 275 -28.40 6.38 -16.36
C LEU A 275 -29.16 7.71 -16.37
N GLY A 276 -29.87 8.04 -17.45
CA GLY A 276 -30.62 9.30 -17.57
C GLY A 276 -29.75 10.52 -17.88
N ALA A 277 -28.47 10.31 -18.22
CA ALA A 277 -27.61 11.34 -18.77
C ALA A 277 -27.84 11.50 -20.28
N THR A 278 -27.40 12.63 -20.86
CA THR A 278 -27.51 12.87 -22.31
C THR A 278 -26.69 11.90 -23.15
N THR A 279 -25.69 11.25 -22.56
CA THR A 279 -24.87 10.21 -23.19
C THR A 279 -24.76 9.00 -22.25
N PRO A 280 -24.62 7.77 -22.78
CA PRO A 280 -24.34 6.60 -21.97
C PRO A 280 -23.17 6.83 -21.00
N THR A 281 -23.34 6.42 -19.76
CA THR A 281 -22.32 6.53 -18.71
C THR A 281 -21.56 5.21 -18.62
N LEU A 282 -20.24 5.28 -18.63
CA LEU A 282 -19.41 4.12 -18.34
C LEU A 282 -19.48 3.80 -16.85
N VAL A 283 -19.77 2.55 -16.53
CA VAL A 283 -19.76 2.01 -15.18
C VAL A 283 -18.67 0.94 -15.10
N LEU A 284 -17.65 1.19 -14.28
CA LEU A 284 -16.63 0.21 -13.91
C LEU A 284 -16.72 -0.05 -12.41
N HIS A 285 -17.11 -1.27 -12.04
CA HIS A 285 -17.10 -1.74 -10.66
C HIS A 285 -16.04 -2.82 -10.53
N VAL A 286 -15.07 -2.58 -9.67
CA VAL A 286 -14.00 -3.52 -9.36
C VAL A 286 -14.09 -3.90 -7.89
N THR A 287 -13.83 -5.17 -7.62
CA THR A 287 -13.61 -5.69 -6.27
C THR A 287 -12.21 -6.26 -6.23
N GLU A 288 -11.53 -6.09 -5.12
CA GLU A 288 -10.22 -6.68 -4.91
C GLU A 288 -10.24 -7.36 -3.55
N ASN A 289 -9.75 -8.58 -3.51
CA ASN A 289 -9.56 -9.33 -2.28
C ASN A 289 -8.07 -9.60 -2.15
N ALA A 290 -7.49 -9.23 -1.03
CA ALA A 290 -6.13 -9.59 -0.70
C ALA A 290 -6.13 -10.56 0.48
N ASN A 291 -5.27 -11.56 0.41
CA ASN A 291 -5.08 -12.62 1.40
C ASN A 291 -3.62 -12.76 1.72
N ASP A 292 -3.36 -13.10 2.96
CA ASP A 292 -2.09 -13.53 3.50
C ASP A 292 -2.38 -14.70 4.44
N GLU A 293 -2.23 -15.91 3.91
CA GLU A 293 -2.34 -17.17 4.65
C GLU A 293 -0.93 -17.69 4.96
N ASP A 294 -0.58 -17.77 6.25
CA ASP A 294 0.70 -18.34 6.65
C ASP A 294 0.66 -19.87 6.51
N MET A 295 1.50 -20.41 5.62
CA MET A 295 1.56 -21.83 5.32
C MET A 295 2.07 -22.62 6.53
N GLY A 296 1.13 -23.13 7.34
CA GLY A 296 1.42 -23.93 8.54
C GLY A 296 0.89 -23.30 9.83
N VAL A 297 0.34 -22.10 9.76
CA VAL A 297 -0.41 -21.47 10.86
C VAL A 297 -1.84 -21.30 10.38
N CYS A 298 -2.79 -21.64 11.26
CA CYS A 298 -4.20 -21.67 10.90
C CYS A 298 -4.83 -20.29 11.06
N GLU A 299 -4.20 -19.31 10.44
CA GLU A 299 -4.51 -17.90 10.52
C GLU A 299 -4.46 -17.31 9.11
N ARG A 300 -5.45 -16.49 8.80
CA ARG A 300 -5.56 -15.78 7.52
C ARG A 300 -5.82 -14.32 7.82
N TYR A 301 -4.97 -13.47 7.28
CA TYR A 301 -5.23 -12.04 7.22
C TYR A 301 -5.72 -11.71 5.82
N GLY A 302 -6.67 -10.79 5.72
CA GLY A 302 -7.11 -10.36 4.41
C GLY A 302 -7.75 -9.00 4.42
N SER A 303 -7.98 -8.49 3.23
CA SER A 303 -8.73 -7.28 3.01
C SER A 303 -9.65 -7.42 1.82
N ASP A 304 -10.77 -6.72 1.91
CA ASP A 304 -11.83 -6.72 0.93
C ASP A 304 -12.09 -5.28 0.51
N ARG A 305 -11.80 -5.01 -0.76
CA ARG A 305 -11.89 -3.71 -1.39
C ARG A 305 -12.94 -3.73 -2.50
N ALA A 306 -13.69 -2.66 -2.64
CA ALA A 306 -14.55 -2.44 -3.80
C ALA A 306 -14.56 -0.97 -4.18
N ASP A 307 -14.49 -0.69 -5.48
CA ASP A 307 -14.41 0.66 -6.03
C ASP A 307 -15.33 0.79 -7.25
N LEU A 308 -16.04 1.93 -7.30
CA LEU A 308 -16.91 2.29 -8.41
C LEU A 308 -16.33 3.50 -9.14
N TYR A 309 -16.18 3.34 -10.45
CA TYR A 309 -15.85 4.42 -11.37
C TYR A 309 -17.04 4.67 -12.28
N LEU A 310 -17.42 5.94 -12.37
CA LEU A 310 -18.49 6.41 -13.26
C LEU A 310 -17.87 7.44 -14.19
N CYS A 311 -17.94 7.24 -15.50
CA CYS A 311 -17.41 8.18 -16.47
C CYS A 311 -18.44 8.63 -17.50
N GLY A 312 -18.50 9.93 -17.76
CA GLY A 312 -19.38 10.55 -18.75
C GLY A 312 -18.64 11.58 -19.59
N VAL A 313 -19.39 12.28 -20.45
CA VAL A 313 -18.89 13.39 -21.24
C VAL A 313 -19.48 14.70 -20.71
N ASP A 314 -18.61 15.67 -20.47
CA ASP A 314 -18.99 17.05 -20.15
C ASP A 314 -18.11 17.99 -20.99
N ASP A 315 -18.76 18.92 -21.70
CA ASP A 315 -18.10 19.84 -22.66
C ASP A 315 -17.10 19.14 -23.62
N GLU A 316 -17.54 18.03 -24.22
CA GLU A 316 -16.75 17.20 -25.14
C GLU A 316 -15.49 16.54 -24.52
N ALA A 317 -15.28 16.65 -23.21
CA ALA A 317 -14.20 16.02 -22.47
C ALA A 317 -14.72 14.87 -21.59
N PRO A 318 -13.92 13.80 -21.35
CA PRO A 318 -14.31 12.77 -20.41
C PRO A 318 -14.18 13.30 -18.98
N ARG A 319 -15.17 12.97 -18.13
CA ARG A 319 -15.10 13.18 -16.68
C ARG A 319 -15.41 11.88 -15.96
N CYS A 320 -14.62 11.57 -14.94
CA CYS A 320 -14.83 10.39 -14.11
C CYS A 320 -14.97 10.75 -12.63
N SER A 321 -15.84 10.02 -11.95
CA SER A 321 -15.94 9.98 -10.49
C SER A 321 -15.38 8.67 -9.98
N HIS A 322 -14.84 8.67 -8.77
CA HIS A 322 -14.43 7.47 -8.04
C HIS A 322 -15.12 7.43 -6.67
N ALA A 323 -15.71 6.29 -6.32
CA ALA A 323 -16.33 6.07 -5.02
C ALA A 323 -15.83 4.75 -4.41
N PRO A 324 -15.18 4.78 -3.22
CA PRO A 324 -14.84 3.56 -2.50
C PRO A 324 -16.09 2.97 -1.85
N LEU A 325 -16.46 1.77 -2.27
CA LEU A 325 -17.67 1.08 -1.83
C LEU A 325 -17.41 0.13 -0.66
N ARG A 326 -16.23 -0.47 -0.59
CA ARG A 326 -15.89 -1.41 0.49
C ARG A 326 -14.42 -1.25 0.86
N ARG A 327 -14.16 -1.24 2.15
CA ARG A 327 -12.84 -1.32 2.77
C ARG A 327 -13.01 -2.10 4.06
N GLU A 328 -12.77 -3.40 3.97
CA GLU A 328 -12.83 -4.33 5.10
C GLU A 328 -11.44 -4.95 5.26
N THR A 329 -11.02 -5.14 6.50
CA THR A 329 -9.88 -5.98 6.86
C THR A 329 -10.41 -7.06 7.78
N TYR A 330 -9.97 -8.28 7.55
CA TYR A 330 -10.42 -9.42 8.34
C TYR A 330 -9.24 -10.26 8.80
N PHE A 331 -9.43 -10.87 9.95
CA PHE A 331 -8.53 -11.85 10.53
C PHE A 331 -9.34 -13.10 10.87
N GLU A 332 -8.99 -14.21 10.24
CA GLU A 332 -9.57 -15.52 10.53
C GLU A 332 -8.56 -16.38 11.25
N ARG A 333 -9.01 -17.08 12.30
CA ARG A 333 -8.23 -18.09 13.00
C ARG A 333 -9.03 -19.39 13.06
N TYR A 334 -8.40 -20.49 12.66
CA TYR A 334 -8.99 -21.83 12.67
C TYR A 334 -8.36 -22.65 13.80
N THR A 335 -9.16 -23.07 14.79
CA THR A 335 -8.69 -24.03 15.82
C THR A 335 -8.95 -25.47 15.35
N GLY A 336 -7.99 -26.38 15.54
CA GLY A 336 -8.14 -27.83 15.28
C GLY A 336 -7.55 -28.35 13.95
N CYS A 337 -6.98 -27.47 13.14
CA CYS A 337 -6.35 -27.74 11.84
C CYS A 337 -5.07 -28.61 11.88
N GLU A 338 -4.40 -28.74 13.04
CA GLU A 338 -3.25 -29.64 13.22
C GLU A 338 -3.69 -31.10 13.47
N GLU A 339 -4.98 -31.34 13.72
CA GLU A 339 -5.51 -32.67 13.99
C GLU A 339 -6.10 -33.30 12.72
N GLU A 340 -5.61 -34.48 12.35
CA GLU A 340 -5.97 -35.22 11.12
C GLU A 340 -7.50 -35.52 10.99
N ASN A 341 -8.27 -35.32 12.06
CA ASN A 341 -9.75 -35.42 12.12
C ASN A 341 -10.38 -34.36 13.05
N GLY A 342 -9.72 -33.23 13.28
CA GLY A 342 -10.19 -32.16 14.16
C GLY A 342 -11.46 -31.46 13.65
N THR A 343 -12.30 -30.95 14.56
CA THR A 343 -13.44 -30.12 14.18
C THR A 343 -12.95 -28.68 14.01
N TYR A 344 -13.00 -28.15 12.78
CA TYR A 344 -12.59 -26.78 12.50
C TYR A 344 -13.59 -25.79 13.12
N VAL A 345 -13.11 -24.96 14.04
CA VAL A 345 -13.86 -23.78 14.50
C VAL A 345 -13.11 -22.56 14.01
N ALA A 346 -13.75 -21.82 13.10
CA ALA A 346 -13.25 -20.54 12.61
C ALA A 346 -13.76 -19.41 13.52
N THR A 347 -12.85 -18.57 13.98
CA THR A 347 -13.17 -17.26 14.56
C THR A 347 -12.75 -16.19 13.56
N GLU A 348 -13.69 -15.35 13.15
CA GLU A 348 -13.47 -14.26 12.19
C GLU A 348 -13.68 -12.92 12.91
N GLU A 349 -12.67 -12.07 12.85
CA GLU A 349 -12.72 -10.68 13.30
C GLU A 349 -12.66 -9.77 12.08
N VAL A 350 -13.72 -9.00 11.83
CA VAL A 350 -13.81 -8.08 10.68
C VAL A 350 -13.92 -6.65 11.18
N GLU A 351 -13.02 -5.79 10.70
CA GLU A 351 -13.06 -4.35 10.91
C GLU A 351 -13.21 -3.61 9.59
N GLY A 352 -13.97 -2.51 9.60
CA GLY A 352 -14.05 -1.60 8.45
C GLY A 352 -15.47 -1.18 8.10
N TYR A 353 -15.71 -0.93 6.81
CA TYR A 353 -17.02 -0.52 6.33
C TYR A 353 -17.37 -1.12 4.97
N ARG A 354 -18.68 -1.29 4.78
CA ARG A 354 -19.31 -1.70 3.54
C ARG A 354 -20.36 -0.67 3.13
N VAL A 355 -20.35 -0.28 1.88
CA VAL A 355 -21.36 0.56 1.25
C VAL A 355 -22.09 -0.31 0.22
N ASP A 356 -23.29 -0.72 0.57
CA ASP A 356 -24.21 -1.31 -0.40
C ASP A 356 -24.76 -0.18 -1.26
N PHE A 357 -24.81 -0.36 -2.59
CA PHE A 357 -25.39 0.66 -3.46
C PHE A 357 -26.28 0.06 -4.55
N THR A 358 -27.28 0.83 -4.96
CA THR A 358 -28.08 0.59 -6.15
C THR A 358 -28.06 1.84 -7.04
N ILE A 359 -28.11 1.63 -8.35
CA ILE A 359 -28.27 2.71 -9.32
C ILE A 359 -29.73 2.72 -9.76
N GLU A 360 -30.44 3.81 -9.47
CA GLU A 360 -31.86 3.97 -9.70
C GLU A 360 -32.13 5.34 -10.33
N GLU A 361 -32.68 5.37 -11.55
CA GLU A 361 -33.20 6.58 -12.21
C GLU A 361 -32.30 7.83 -12.05
N GLY A 362 -31.04 7.72 -12.47
CA GLY A 362 -30.08 8.83 -12.44
C GLY A 362 -29.48 9.18 -11.08
N ALA A 363 -29.72 8.35 -10.06
CA ALA A 363 -29.13 8.49 -8.74
C ALA A 363 -28.48 7.19 -8.26
N VAL A 364 -27.48 7.34 -7.38
CA VAL A 364 -26.93 6.24 -6.58
C VAL A 364 -27.55 6.32 -5.20
N VAL A 365 -28.25 5.26 -4.81
CA VAL A 365 -28.72 5.05 -3.44
C VAL A 365 -27.68 4.19 -2.75
N PHE A 366 -27.18 4.64 -1.61
CA PHE A 366 -26.16 3.91 -0.87
C PHE A 366 -26.55 3.74 0.60
N THR A 367 -26.18 2.60 1.16
CA THR A 367 -26.30 2.29 2.59
C THR A 367 -24.94 1.91 3.11
N THR A 368 -24.39 2.75 3.99
CA THR A 368 -23.11 2.45 4.65
C THR A 368 -23.37 1.68 5.93
N ARG A 369 -22.67 0.56 6.12
CA ARG A 369 -22.65 -0.26 7.32
C ARG A 369 -21.21 -0.35 7.83
N ARG A 370 -21.00 -0.05 9.10
CA ARG A 370 -19.71 -0.27 9.78
C ARG A 370 -19.69 -1.68 10.36
N GLN A 371 -18.56 -2.37 10.29
CA GLN A 371 -18.34 -3.68 10.89
C GLN A 371 -17.39 -3.54 12.10
N GLY A 372 -17.68 -4.27 13.20
CA GLY A 372 -16.91 -4.25 14.46
C GLY A 372 -17.79 -4.23 15.73
N GLU A 373 -17.18 -4.47 16.90
CA GLU A 373 -17.88 -4.41 18.20
C GLU A 373 -18.38 -2.99 18.52
N ASP A 374 -19.68 -2.87 18.78
CA ASP A 374 -20.46 -1.64 19.05
C ASP A 374 -20.59 -0.62 17.89
N LEU A 375 -21.58 -0.79 17.00
CA LEU A 375 -22.41 0.30 16.41
C LEU A 375 -23.45 -0.22 15.38
N PRO A 376 -24.73 0.20 15.46
CA PRO A 376 -25.63 0.24 14.32
C PRO A 376 -25.88 1.71 13.93
N GLU A 377 -24.97 2.32 13.18
CA GLU A 377 -25.31 3.49 12.36
C GLU A 377 -25.27 3.08 10.89
N SER A 378 -26.44 2.71 10.36
CA SER A 378 -26.65 2.62 8.93
C SER A 378 -26.99 4.02 8.41
N LEU A 379 -26.10 4.60 7.60
CA LEU A 379 -26.36 5.86 6.92
C LEU A 379 -26.84 5.54 5.50
N THR A 380 -28.11 5.82 5.23
CA THR A 380 -28.67 5.73 3.89
C THR A 380 -28.70 7.12 3.26
N GLY A 381 -28.15 7.24 2.06
CA GLY A 381 -28.15 8.47 1.30
C GLY A 381 -28.53 8.23 -0.16
N ARG A 382 -29.07 9.26 -0.81
CA ARG A 382 -29.29 9.32 -2.25
C ARG A 382 -28.47 10.47 -2.81
N ARG A 383 -27.70 10.22 -3.86
CA ARG A 383 -26.95 11.26 -4.58
C ARG A 383 -27.22 11.16 -6.06
N ASP A 384 -27.56 12.28 -6.67
CA ASP A 384 -27.67 12.38 -8.12
C ASP A 384 -26.29 12.15 -8.76
N LEU A 385 -26.26 11.50 -9.92
CA LEU A 385 -25.00 11.20 -10.63
C LEU A 385 -24.20 12.47 -10.93
N ALA A 386 -24.87 13.56 -11.33
CA ALA A 386 -24.23 14.85 -11.54
C ALA A 386 -23.51 15.39 -10.28
N ALA A 387 -24.07 15.15 -9.08
CA ALA A 387 -23.46 15.56 -7.82
C ALA A 387 -22.27 14.66 -7.43
N LEU A 388 -22.25 13.40 -7.86
CA LEU A 388 -21.10 12.50 -7.67
C LEU A 388 -19.87 12.95 -8.47
N PHE A 389 -20.06 13.39 -9.72
CA PHE A 389 -18.99 13.92 -10.59
C PHE A 389 -18.28 15.15 -10.02
N VAL A 390 -18.97 15.93 -9.19
CA VAL A 390 -18.41 17.12 -8.55
C VAL A 390 -17.77 16.79 -7.19
N ALA A 391 -18.40 15.91 -6.42
CA ALA A 391 -17.98 15.64 -5.04
C ALA A 391 -16.75 14.73 -4.94
N HIS A 392 -16.56 13.82 -5.90
CA HIS A 392 -15.51 12.79 -5.83
C HIS A 392 -14.81 12.60 -7.19
N PRO A 393 -14.05 13.61 -7.67
CA PRO A 393 -13.33 13.49 -8.93
C PRO A 393 -12.32 12.33 -8.84
N ALA A 394 -12.36 11.42 -9.81
CA ALA A 394 -11.31 10.43 -9.95
C ALA A 394 -9.99 11.14 -10.28
N ARG A 395 -8.87 10.63 -9.75
CA ARG A 395 -7.55 11.21 -9.98
C ARG A 395 -6.83 10.49 -11.13
N PRO A 396 -6.50 11.18 -12.24
CA PRO A 396 -5.71 10.57 -13.30
C PRO A 396 -4.31 10.14 -12.84
N VAL A 397 -3.75 9.14 -13.52
CA VAL A 397 -2.34 8.71 -13.40
C VAL A 397 -1.41 9.91 -13.61
N GLY A 398 -0.29 9.97 -12.87
CA GLY A 398 0.66 11.10 -12.91
C GLY A 398 0.34 12.24 -11.95
N LEU A 399 -0.86 12.26 -11.36
CA LEU A 399 -1.12 13.03 -10.14
C LEU A 399 -0.74 12.18 -8.92
N ASP A 400 0.18 12.67 -8.08
CA ASP A 400 0.59 11.98 -6.85
C ASP A 400 -0.64 11.52 -6.03
N ARG A 401 -0.63 10.24 -5.64
CA ARG A 401 -1.71 9.60 -4.85
C ARG A 401 -1.83 10.21 -3.46
#